data_AF-A0AAE3JAS1-F1
#
_entry.id   AF-A0AAE3JAS1-F1
#
_cell.length_a   1.000
_cell.length_b   1.000
_cell.length_c   1.000
_cell.angle_alpha   90.00
_cell.angle_beta   90.00
_cell.angle_gamma   90.00
#
_symmetry.space_group_name_H-M   'P 1'
#
loop_
_entity.id
_entity.type
_entity.pdbx_description
1 polymer ?
#
loop_
_entity_poly.entity_id
_entity_poly.type
_entity_poly.pdbx_seq_one_letter_code
_entity_poly.pdbx_strand_id
1 'polypeptide(L)'
;MKCKTFECPYLTEEDKKFLEYEQKIYEESAKEIIALYRRCEDKHKSDCDGQDDYLQYSLLRFALKMNISNVCSNIQSIFIRDICRYFFQTRGIKELEVFAPQCEVLNKTKILMLDEVFDEYIRKYLEGKQDEK
;
A
#
# COMPACT_ATOMS: atom_id res chain seq x y z
N MET A 1 13.51 11.11 -0.69
CA MET A 1 13.84 10.34 -1.90
C MET A 1 12.96 10.89 -3.01
N LYS A 2 13.50 11.27 -4.17
CA LYS A 2 12.63 11.65 -5.31
C LYS A 2 11.97 10.37 -5.84
N CYS A 3 10.64 10.38 -5.95
CA CYS A 3 9.86 9.27 -6.50
C CYS A 3 10.18 9.17 -8.00
N LYS A 4 10.81 8.05 -8.40
CA LYS A 4 11.32 7.85 -9.78
C LYS A 4 10.18 7.61 -10.78
N THR A 5 9.02 7.20 -10.29
CA THR A 5 7.80 7.02 -11.08
C THR A 5 7.52 8.25 -11.95
N PHE A 6 7.66 9.46 -11.40
CA PHE A 6 7.37 10.71 -12.12
C PHE A 6 8.41 11.08 -13.19
N GLU A 7 9.56 10.40 -13.20
CA GLU A 7 10.58 10.53 -14.25
C GLU A 7 10.26 9.65 -15.47
N CYS A 8 9.24 8.78 -15.37
CA CYS A 8 8.80 7.93 -16.49
C CYS A 8 8.33 8.79 -17.67
N PRO A 9 8.98 8.70 -18.85
CA PRO A 9 8.65 9.54 -20.00
C PRO A 9 7.30 9.19 -20.63
N TYR A 10 6.75 8.01 -20.29
CA TYR A 10 5.49 7.53 -20.82
C TYR A 10 4.27 8.04 -20.04
N LEU A 11 4.48 8.71 -18.90
CA LEU A 11 3.42 9.34 -18.12
C LEU A 11 3.03 10.69 -18.72
N THR A 12 1.74 10.86 -18.96
CA THR A 12 1.16 12.19 -19.20
C THR A 12 1.08 12.97 -17.90
N GLU A 13 0.89 14.27 -18.01
CA GLU A 13 0.67 15.13 -16.83
C GLU A 13 -0.59 14.73 -16.03
N GLU A 14 -1.60 14.15 -16.69
CA GLU A 14 -2.80 13.68 -16.00
C GLU A 14 -2.51 12.40 -15.19
N ASP A 15 -1.71 11.48 -15.73
CA ASP A 15 -1.30 10.29 -14.97
C ASP A 15 -0.48 10.70 -13.75
N LYS A 16 0.43 11.68 -13.90
CA LYS A 16 1.24 12.18 -12.78
C LYS A 16 0.38 12.79 -11.68
N LYS A 17 -0.60 13.64 -12.03
CA LYS A 17 -1.55 14.22 -11.06
C LYS A 17 -2.33 13.16 -10.30
N PHE A 18 -2.82 12.13 -11.00
CA PHE A 18 -3.53 11.03 -10.38
C PHE A 18 -2.60 10.25 -9.41
N LEU A 19 -1.39 9.91 -9.85
CA LEU A 19 -0.43 9.18 -9.02
C LEU A 19 0.03 9.99 -7.80
N GLU A 20 0.22 11.31 -7.93
CA GLU A 20 0.50 12.20 -6.80
C GLU A 20 -0.65 12.21 -5.78
N TYR A 21 -1.89 12.27 -6.26
CA TYR A 21 -3.08 12.23 -5.41
C TYR A 21 -3.18 10.91 -4.64
N GLU A 22 -3.07 9.77 -5.33
CA GLU A 22 -3.11 8.45 -4.71
C GLU A 22 -1.96 8.23 -3.72
N GLN A 23 -0.74 8.64 -4.09
CA GLN A 23 0.41 8.55 -3.21
C GLN A 23 0.18 9.35 -1.92
N LYS A 24 -0.38 10.56 -2.01
CA LYS A 24 -0.66 11.39 -0.85
C LYS A 24 -1.66 10.72 0.10
N ILE A 25 -2.77 10.19 -0.43
CA ILE A 25 -3.78 9.48 0.38
C ILE A 25 -3.17 8.25 1.05
N TYR A 26 -2.37 7.49 0.31
CA TYR A 26 -1.70 6.30 0.83
C TYR A 26 -0.73 6.64 1.98
N GLU A 27 0.08 7.69 1.81
CA GLU A 27 1.02 8.15 2.84
C GLU A 27 0.33 8.71 4.08
N GLU A 28 -0.77 9.46 3.91
CA GLU A 28 -1.59 9.96 5.02
C GLU A 28 -2.21 8.79 5.81
N SER A 29 -2.79 7.82 5.10
CA SER A 29 -3.36 6.61 5.70
C SER A 29 -2.32 5.80 6.46
N ALA A 30 -1.12 5.62 5.89
CA ALA A 30 -0.02 4.92 6.54
C ALA A 30 0.46 5.64 7.82
N LYS A 31 0.54 6.98 7.79
CA LYS A 31 0.90 7.79 8.97
C LYS A 31 -0.11 7.62 10.11
N GLU A 32 -1.40 7.64 9.80
CA GLU A 32 -2.46 7.46 10.80
C GLU A 32 -2.39 6.09 11.47
N ILE A 33 -2.18 5.02 10.69
CA ILE A 33 -2.02 3.66 11.22
C ILE A 33 -0.80 3.56 12.13
N ILE A 34 0.35 4.10 11.70
CA ILE A 34 1.57 4.10 12.52
C ILE A 34 1.35 4.88 13.83
N ALA A 35 0.66 6.02 13.76
CA ALA A 35 0.35 6.83 14.94
C ALA A 35 -0.62 6.11 15.90
N LEU A 36 -1.58 5.34 15.38
CA LEU A 36 -2.45 4.49 16.19
C LEU A 36 -1.67 3.34 16.84
N TYR A 37 -0.79 2.67 16.09
CA TYR A 37 0.07 1.61 16.63
C TYR A 37 0.92 2.08 17.81
N ARG A 38 1.62 3.22 17.64
CA ARG A 38 2.47 3.79 18.69
C ARG A 38 1.66 4.16 19.93
N ARG A 39 0.50 4.80 19.77
CA ARG A 39 -0.39 5.15 20.88
C ARG A 39 -0.87 3.91 21.66
N CYS A 40 -1.13 2.80 20.98
CA CYS A 40 -1.47 1.55 21.63
C CYS A 40 -0.26 0.92 22.35
N GLU A 41 0.94 0.92 21.75
CA GLU A 41 2.14 0.41 22.44
C GLU A 41 2.50 1.22 23.70
N ASP A 42 2.35 2.55 23.66
CA ASP A 42 2.71 3.44 24.78
C ASP A 42 1.72 3.35 25.94
N LYS A 43 0.40 3.31 25.67
CA LYS A 43 -0.62 3.14 26.72
C LYS A 43 -0.47 1.83 27.49
N HIS A 44 -0.06 0.75 26.82
CA HIS A 44 -0.08 -0.57 27.45
C HIS A 44 1.22 -0.93 28.17
N LYS A 45 2.27 -0.09 28.12
CA LYS A 45 3.44 -0.22 29.00
C LYS A 45 3.16 0.24 30.44
N SER A 46 2.09 1.01 30.70
CA SER A 46 1.78 1.50 32.06
C SER A 46 0.91 0.55 32.89
N ASP A 47 0.27 -0.45 32.28
CA ASP A 47 -0.84 -1.19 32.90
C ASP A 47 -0.49 -2.63 33.33
N CYS A 48 0.78 -3.07 33.25
CA CYS A 48 1.16 -4.47 33.49
C CYS A 48 2.20 -4.62 34.63
N ASP A 49 1.72 -4.77 35.87
CA ASP A 49 2.55 -4.99 37.07
C ASP A 49 2.49 -6.45 37.61
N GLY A 50 1.82 -7.40 36.93
CA GLY A 50 1.64 -8.77 37.41
C GLY A 50 1.89 -9.90 36.37
N GLN A 51 2.20 -11.11 36.85
CA GLN A 51 2.46 -12.29 35.98
C GLN A 51 1.22 -12.81 35.23
N ASP A 52 0.01 -12.73 35.81
CA ASP A 52 -1.24 -13.09 35.12
C ASP A 52 -1.63 -12.06 34.04
N ASP A 53 -1.26 -10.79 34.25
CA ASP A 53 -1.44 -9.72 33.27
C ASP A 53 -0.53 -9.92 32.05
N TYR A 54 0.62 -10.59 32.19
CA TYR A 54 1.56 -10.79 31.10
C TYR A 54 1.00 -11.68 29.97
N LEU A 55 0.27 -12.75 30.31
CA LEU A 55 -0.33 -13.63 29.30
C LEU A 55 -1.46 -12.91 28.54
N GLN A 56 -2.35 -12.21 29.26
CA GLN A 56 -3.40 -11.39 28.63
C GLN A 56 -2.79 -10.26 27.77
N TYR A 57 -1.74 -9.60 28.27
CA TYR A 57 -0.98 -8.60 27.53
C TYR A 57 -0.38 -9.16 26.24
N SER A 58 0.20 -10.37 26.28
CA SER A 58 0.81 -10.99 25.11
C SER A 58 -0.23 -11.33 24.02
N LEU A 59 -1.41 -11.83 24.40
CA LEU A 59 -2.51 -12.14 23.49
C LEU A 59 -3.10 -10.87 22.88
N LEU A 60 -3.31 -9.83 23.68
CA LEU A 60 -3.83 -8.55 23.21
C LEU A 60 -2.84 -7.87 22.24
N ARG A 61 -1.53 -7.91 22.55
CA ARG A 61 -0.47 -7.40 21.67
C ARG A 61 -0.41 -8.17 20.35
N PHE A 62 -0.60 -9.48 20.39
CA PHE A 62 -0.69 -10.30 19.19
C PHE A 62 -1.91 -9.90 18.34
N ALA A 63 -3.09 -9.76 18.95
CA ALA A 63 -4.32 -9.35 18.26
C ALA A 63 -4.19 -7.95 17.63
N LEU A 64 -3.59 -6.99 18.34
CA LEU A 64 -3.34 -5.65 17.82
C LEU A 64 -2.41 -5.67 16.60
N LYS A 65 -1.30 -6.42 16.68
CA LYS A 65 -0.37 -6.59 15.56
C LYS A 65 -1.05 -7.22 14.34
N MET A 66 -1.89 -8.24 14.55
CA MET A 66 -2.67 -8.86 13.49
C MET A 66 -3.66 -7.89 12.85
N ASN A 67 -4.37 -7.09 13.65
CA ASN A 67 -5.30 -6.08 13.14
C ASN A 67 -4.59 -5.01 12.30
N ILE A 68 -3.44 -4.54 12.76
CA ILE A 68 -2.65 -3.55 12.00
C ILE A 68 -2.11 -4.15 10.71
N SER A 69 -1.61 -5.39 10.76
CA SER A 69 -1.19 -6.11 9.56
C SER A 69 -2.33 -6.22 8.54
N ASN A 70 -3.54 -6.59 8.98
CA ASN A 70 -4.72 -6.66 8.12
C ASN A 70 -5.09 -5.30 7.51
N VAL A 71 -5.09 -4.23 8.31
CA VAL A 71 -5.41 -2.89 7.81
C VAL A 71 -4.36 -2.42 6.79
N CYS A 72 -3.06 -2.61 7.08
CA CYS A 72 -1.98 -2.28 6.14
C CYS A 72 -2.14 -3.04 4.82
N SER A 73 -2.41 -4.35 4.87
CA SER A 73 -2.65 -5.16 3.68
C SER A 73 -3.87 -4.67 2.88
N ASN A 74 -4.95 -4.27 3.57
CA ASN A 74 -6.14 -3.73 2.90
C ASN A 74 -5.85 -2.41 2.20
N ILE A 75 -5.17 -1.47 2.86
CA ILE A 75 -4.86 -0.16 2.27
C ILE A 75 -3.91 -0.32 1.09
N GLN A 76 -2.91 -1.19 1.18
CA GLN A 76 -2.02 -1.51 0.07
C GLN A 76 -2.76 -2.15 -1.11
N SER A 77 -3.71 -3.06 -0.83
CA SER A 77 -4.54 -3.68 -1.88
C SER A 77 -5.41 -2.64 -2.59
N ILE A 78 -5.97 -1.68 -1.85
CA ILE A 78 -6.74 -0.57 -2.39
C ILE A 78 -5.86 0.31 -3.27
N PHE A 79 -4.68 0.71 -2.78
CA PHE A 79 -3.73 1.56 -3.51
C PHE A 79 -3.31 0.94 -4.85
N ILE A 80 -2.92 -0.34 -4.85
CA ILE A 80 -2.55 -1.06 -6.07
C ILE A 80 -3.74 -1.16 -7.03
N ARG A 81 -4.92 -1.51 -6.51
CA ARG A 81 -6.14 -1.64 -7.31
C ARG A 81 -6.53 -0.34 -7.98
N ASP A 82 -6.50 0.77 -7.24
CA ASP A 82 -6.96 2.06 -7.75
C ASP A 82 -6.00 2.58 -8.83
N ILE A 83 -4.68 2.37 -8.67
CA ILE A 83 -3.68 2.62 -9.72
C ILE A 83 -3.95 1.75 -10.96
N CYS A 84 -4.08 0.43 -10.80
CA CYS A 84 -4.32 -0.48 -11.94
C CYS A 84 -5.61 -0.13 -12.68
N ARG A 85 -6.67 0.16 -11.93
CA ARG A 85 -7.98 0.53 -12.48
C ARG A 85 -7.91 1.84 -13.26
N TYR A 86 -7.18 2.84 -12.76
CA TYR A 86 -6.97 4.08 -13.49
C TYR A 86 -6.33 3.81 -14.85
N PHE A 87 -5.20 3.10 -14.89
CA PHE A 87 -4.49 2.82 -16.14
C PHE A 87 -5.28 1.91 -17.10
N PHE A 88 -6.08 0.98 -16.58
CA PHE A 88 -7.05 0.24 -17.38
C PHE A 88 -8.04 1.19 -18.08
N GLN A 89 -8.65 2.09 -17.32
CA GLN A 89 -9.71 2.98 -17.81
C GLN A 89 -9.18 4.08 -18.74
N THR A 90 -8.05 4.70 -18.39
CA THR A 90 -7.52 5.88 -19.10
C THR A 90 -6.58 5.53 -20.24
N ARG A 91 -5.81 4.44 -20.12
CA ARG A 91 -4.84 4.00 -21.13
C ARG A 91 -5.25 2.73 -21.88
N GLY A 92 -6.41 2.15 -21.55
CA GLY A 92 -6.95 0.97 -22.22
C GLY A 92 -6.07 -0.28 -22.09
N ILE A 93 -5.36 -0.43 -20.97
CA ILE A 93 -4.49 -1.59 -20.70
C ILE A 93 -5.36 -2.70 -20.11
N LYS A 94 -5.90 -3.58 -20.96
CA LYS A 94 -6.89 -4.60 -20.59
C LYS A 94 -6.37 -5.63 -19.60
N GLU A 95 -5.07 -5.87 -19.61
CA GLU A 95 -4.37 -6.77 -18.68
C GLU A 95 -4.50 -6.31 -17.22
N LEU A 96 -4.81 -5.03 -16.99
CA LEU A 96 -5.05 -4.48 -15.66
C LEU A 96 -6.50 -4.67 -15.17
N GLU A 97 -7.43 -5.12 -16.03
CA GLU A 97 -8.84 -5.36 -15.67
C GLU A 97 -9.00 -6.50 -14.64
N VAL A 98 -8.12 -7.51 -14.73
CA VAL A 98 -8.19 -8.75 -13.94
C VAL A 98 -7.47 -8.62 -12.59
N PHE A 99 -6.81 -7.48 -12.30
CA PHE A 99 -6.25 -7.18 -10.99
C PHE A 99 -7.33 -6.80 -9.97
N ALA A 100 -8.32 -7.68 -9.80
CA ALA A 100 -9.10 -7.78 -8.57
C ALA A 100 -8.19 -8.42 -7.51
N PRO A 101 -7.94 -7.78 -6.37
CA PRO A 101 -6.97 -8.29 -5.41
C PRO A 101 -7.56 -9.51 -4.68
N GLN A 102 -7.44 -10.67 -5.29
CA GLN A 102 -6.97 -11.85 -4.55
C GLN A 102 -5.43 -11.90 -4.59
N CYS A 103 -4.76 -10.80 -4.96
CA CYS A 103 -3.32 -10.64 -4.98
C CYS A 103 -2.75 -11.33 -3.76
N GLU A 104 -2.06 -12.43 -4.06
CA GLU A 104 -1.36 -13.28 -3.13
C GLU A 104 -0.74 -12.40 -2.07
N VAL A 105 -1.29 -12.52 -0.86
CA VAL A 105 -0.80 -12.01 0.41
C VAL A 105 0.62 -11.47 0.25
N LEU A 106 0.72 -10.18 -0.08
CA LEU A 106 1.98 -9.45 -0.04
C LEU A 106 2.61 -9.83 1.28
N ASN A 107 3.80 -10.45 1.19
CA ASN A 107 4.57 -10.95 2.30
C ASN A 107 4.38 -9.97 3.49
N LYS A 108 3.65 -10.41 4.54
CA LYS A 108 2.78 -9.61 5.47
C LYS A 108 3.46 -8.49 6.28
N THR A 109 4.64 -8.07 5.88
CA THR A 109 5.52 -7.12 6.57
C THR A 109 5.98 -5.96 5.69
N LYS A 110 5.74 -5.94 4.37
CA LYS A 110 6.26 -4.88 3.49
C LYS A 110 5.14 -4.07 2.81
N ILE A 111 5.00 -2.82 3.27
CA ILE A 111 4.23 -1.76 2.63
C ILE A 111 5.04 -1.30 1.41
N LEU A 112 4.45 -1.41 0.21
CA LEU A 112 5.09 -0.97 -1.04
C LEU A 112 4.89 0.53 -1.25
N MET A 113 5.94 1.21 -1.69
CA MET A 113 5.88 2.61 -2.11
C MET A 113 5.39 2.73 -3.57
N LEU A 114 5.00 3.93 -3.99
CA LEU A 114 4.54 4.18 -5.36
C LEU A 114 5.51 3.66 -6.42
N ASP A 115 6.82 3.88 -6.25
CA ASP A 115 7.85 3.37 -7.18
C ASP A 115 7.78 1.85 -7.36
N GLU A 116 7.57 1.12 -6.27
CA GLU A 116 7.53 -0.35 -6.32
C GLU A 116 6.23 -0.83 -6.98
N VAL A 117 5.09 -0.21 -6.65
CA VAL A 117 3.80 -0.52 -7.29
C VAL A 117 3.86 -0.19 -8.78
N PHE A 118 4.44 0.95 -9.15
CA PHE A 118 4.55 1.36 -10.54
C PHE A 118 5.40 0.38 -11.34
N ASP A 119 6.55 -0.03 -10.81
CA ASP A 119 7.48 -0.92 -11.49
C ASP A 119 6.92 -2.34 -11.65
N GLU A 120 6.24 -2.84 -10.63
CA GLU A 120 5.69 -4.20 -10.60
C GLU A 120 4.45 -4.33 -11.48
N TYR A 121 3.55 -3.33 -11.44
CA TYR A 121 2.22 -3.45 -12.04
C TYR A 121 2.02 -2.64 -13.32
N ILE A 122 2.71 -1.51 -13.50
CA ILE A 122 2.37 -0.54 -14.55
C ILE A 122 3.45 -0.41 -15.62
N ARG A 123 4.71 -0.25 -15.23
CA ARG A 123 5.82 0.15 -16.10
C ARG A 123 5.91 -0.69 -17.38
N LYS A 124 5.84 -2.02 -17.24
CA LYS A 124 5.93 -2.98 -18.36
C LYS A 124 4.89 -2.74 -19.47
N TYR A 125 3.70 -2.26 -19.12
CA TYR A 125 2.62 -2.00 -20.09
C TYR A 125 2.75 -0.65 -20.78
N LEU A 126 3.42 0.31 -20.15
CA LEU A 126 3.72 1.60 -20.76
C LEU A 126 4.93 1.52 -21.68
N GLU A 127 5.94 0.73 -21.32
CA GLU A 127 7.15 0.49 -22.13
C GLU A 127 6.87 -0.48 -23.30
N GLY A 128 6.12 -1.56 -23.08
CA GLY A 128 5.88 -2.60 -24.10
C GLY A 128 4.97 -2.19 -25.27
N LYS A 129 4.18 -1.12 -25.15
CA LYS A 129 3.30 -0.62 -26.24
C LYS A 129 4.05 0.04 -27.41
N GLN A 130 5.39 0.05 -27.42
CA GLN A 130 6.18 0.61 -28.53
C GLN A 130 6.41 -0.37 -29.70
N ASP A 131 6.35 -1.68 -29.48
CA ASP A 131 6.63 -2.67 -30.55
C ASP A 131 5.45 -2.92 -31.51
N GLU A 132 4.30 -2.28 -31.27
CA GLU A 132 3.08 -2.43 -32.09
C GLU A 132 2.78 -1.22 -33.00
N LYS A 133 3.72 -0.29 -33.21
CA LYS A 133 3.55 0.88 -34.10
C LYS A 133 4.39 0.83 -35.36
#